data_AF-A0A8K0QB40-F1
#
_entry.id   AF-A0A8K0QB40-F1
#
_cell.length_a   1.000
_cell.length_b   1.000
_cell.length_c   1.000
_cell.angle_alpha   90.00
_cell.angle_beta   90.00
_cell.angle_gamma   90.00
#
_symmetry.space_group_name_H-M   'P 1'
#
loop_
_entity.id
_entity.type
_entity.pdbx_description
1 polymer ?
#
loop_
_entity_poly.entity_id
_entity_poly.type
_entity_poly.pdbx_seq_one_letter_code
_entity_poly.pdbx_strand_id
1 'polypeptide(L)'
;MIFPRAGGIECQTAVASDYYGLGVRLGIYFAWLQAYLANTLLASAIPSAADTNTIFLLTLLIAMLNDSVNATLSQADGLVLMHLCGGTVFGTLSLWGYRTRLYKDNGPAAVRLFGGYGTHIRLLICLAVSTYGIWFWGWGVTGKLDSMTDLQGLKPPNPSECSQTFTFFFAKLPITGGIRYYYLVVSACCTAWFGAMMLVSGLAGWFCLENIRGSFAKNWANTARVDAWSRPRYVTGLKTNELVIMHRVLRVANLVWLIYSIVMVEFTLNFNNIAGVLGGRDGNALSNPGQLLPFLVGLFGFTGTLYTLAREKFFPEAIGQSEKALIIGAMSGTAQGPSRTRSGLDKQQEKRSIFIRYLVAWMPWLSLLQRFDDELVVYGVSRESTFVGDGSPLLHGSARG
;
A
#
# COMPACT_ATOMS: atom_id res chain seq x y z
N MET A 1 22.12 -17.19 0.08
CA MET A 1 22.30 -18.61 -0.31
C MET A 1 22.99 -18.58 -1.66
N ILE A 2 24.31 -18.75 -1.70
CA ILE A 2 25.12 -18.64 -2.92
C ILE A 2 25.39 -20.08 -3.36
N PHE A 3 24.64 -20.57 -4.34
CA PHE A 3 24.93 -21.85 -4.96
C PHE A 3 26.14 -21.63 -5.89
N PRO A 4 27.30 -22.24 -5.64
CA PRO A 4 28.45 -22.08 -6.51
C PRO A 4 28.13 -22.65 -7.89
N ARG A 5 28.33 -21.84 -8.93
CA ARG A 5 28.25 -22.31 -10.32
C ARG A 5 29.59 -22.85 -10.76
N ALA A 6 29.61 -24.08 -11.25
CA ALA A 6 30.74 -24.61 -11.99
C ALA A 6 30.73 -24.04 -13.42
N GLY A 7 31.69 -23.16 -13.75
CA GLY A 7 32.00 -22.75 -15.14
C GLY A 7 30.90 -22.00 -15.91
N GLY A 8 29.97 -21.35 -15.21
CA GLY A 8 28.71 -20.87 -15.78
C GLY A 8 28.82 -19.53 -16.51
N ILE A 9 28.25 -19.48 -17.71
CA ILE A 9 27.89 -18.28 -18.48
C ILE A 9 27.48 -17.13 -17.54
N GLU A 10 28.04 -15.93 -17.74
CA GLU A 10 27.64 -14.71 -17.05
C GLU A 10 26.95 -13.78 -18.05
N CYS A 11 25.72 -13.39 -17.73
CA CYS A 11 24.97 -12.41 -18.51
C CYS A 11 25.00 -11.07 -17.77
N GLN A 12 25.31 -9.99 -18.48
CA GLN A 12 25.36 -8.64 -17.92
C GLN A 12 24.34 -7.73 -18.59
N THR A 13 23.82 -6.75 -17.86
CA THR A 13 23.10 -5.62 -18.45
C THR A 13 23.80 -4.34 -18.02
N ALA A 14 23.73 -3.28 -18.84
CA ALA A 14 24.50 -2.06 -18.60
C ALA A 14 24.14 -1.34 -17.29
N VAL A 15 22.92 -1.55 -16.78
CA VAL A 15 22.28 -0.76 -15.73
C VAL A 15 21.71 -1.63 -14.59
N ALA A 16 21.87 -2.96 -14.65
CA ALA A 16 21.34 -3.89 -13.64
C ALA A 16 21.75 -3.55 -12.20
N SER A 17 22.99 -3.07 -12.02
CA SER A 17 23.54 -2.69 -10.71
C SER A 17 22.75 -1.62 -10.00
N ASP A 18 22.22 -0.68 -10.77
CA ASP A 18 21.60 0.53 -10.25
C ASP A 18 20.12 0.29 -9.97
N TYR A 19 19.49 -0.59 -10.76
CA TYR A 19 18.10 -0.97 -10.58
C TYR A 19 17.86 -1.96 -9.45
N TYR A 20 18.67 -3.02 -9.40
CA TYR A 20 18.46 -4.15 -8.49
C TYR A 20 19.79 -4.78 -8.07
N GLY A 21 20.84 -3.97 -7.96
CA GLY A 21 22.07 -4.35 -7.26
C GLY A 21 21.78 -4.88 -5.84
N LEU A 22 22.79 -5.52 -5.25
CA LEU A 22 22.67 -6.16 -3.95
C LEU A 22 22.11 -5.19 -2.88
N GLY A 23 22.61 -3.95 -2.85
CA GLY A 23 22.15 -2.95 -1.89
C GLY A 23 20.69 -2.56 -2.07
N VAL A 24 20.24 -2.39 -3.33
CA VAL A 24 18.85 -2.07 -3.64
C VAL A 24 17.90 -3.19 -3.24
N ARG A 25 18.22 -4.44 -3.62
CA ARG A 25 17.40 -5.61 -3.28
C ARG A 25 17.31 -5.82 -1.78
N LEU A 26 18.44 -5.82 -1.07
CA LEU A 26 18.46 -5.95 0.39
C LEU A 26 17.69 -4.80 1.08
N GLY A 27 17.84 -3.57 0.59
CA GLY A 27 17.08 -2.42 1.07
C GLY A 27 15.57 -2.63 0.95
N ILE A 28 15.11 -3.06 -0.22
CA ILE A 28 13.69 -3.39 -0.47
C ILE A 28 13.24 -4.55 0.44
N TYR A 29 14.03 -5.62 0.57
CA TYR A 29 13.69 -6.75 1.43
C TYR A 29 13.58 -6.37 2.91
N PHE A 30 14.48 -5.53 3.41
CA PHE A 30 14.38 -5.00 4.77
C PHE A 30 13.15 -4.08 4.93
N ALA A 31 12.84 -3.25 3.94
CA ALA A 31 11.61 -2.45 3.95
C ALA A 31 10.34 -3.30 3.91
N TRP A 32 10.36 -4.45 3.23
CA TRP A 32 9.26 -5.42 3.26
C TRP A 32 9.10 -6.07 4.63
N LEU A 33 10.19 -6.51 5.25
CA LEU A 33 10.19 -7.07 6.59
C LEU A 33 9.77 -6.03 7.63
N GLN A 34 10.21 -4.78 7.48
CA GLN A 34 9.80 -3.64 8.30
C GLN A 34 8.28 -3.45 8.23
N ALA A 35 7.71 -3.38 7.02
CA ALA A 35 6.27 -3.24 6.83
C ALA A 35 5.50 -4.43 7.39
N TYR A 36 6.01 -5.65 7.23
CA TYR A 36 5.41 -6.83 7.83
C TYR A 36 5.38 -6.74 9.37
N LEU A 37 6.48 -6.37 10.02
CA LEU A 37 6.55 -6.21 11.47
C LEU A 37 5.64 -5.07 11.96
N ALA A 38 5.64 -3.93 11.28
CA ALA A 38 4.76 -2.81 11.61
C ALA A 38 3.28 -3.22 11.50
N ASN A 39 2.89 -3.85 10.39
CA ASN A 39 1.51 -4.30 10.18
C ASN A 39 1.05 -5.37 11.17
N THR A 40 1.96 -6.16 11.72
CA THR A 40 1.60 -7.31 12.58
C THR A 40 1.76 -7.05 14.07
N LEU A 41 2.80 -6.32 14.45
CA LEU A 41 3.23 -6.17 15.82
C LEU A 41 3.23 -4.72 16.30
N LEU A 42 3.44 -3.73 15.41
CA LEU A 42 3.71 -2.36 15.84
C LEU A 42 2.94 -1.31 15.03
N ALA A 43 1.75 -0.94 15.51
CA ALA A 43 0.87 -0.02 14.80
C ALA A 43 1.47 1.39 14.60
N SER A 44 2.29 1.85 15.55
CA SER A 44 2.97 3.15 15.52
C SER A 44 3.97 3.28 14.37
N ALA A 45 4.55 2.17 13.90
CA ALA A 45 5.53 2.16 12.80
C ALA A 45 4.90 2.02 11.41
N ILE A 46 3.58 1.80 11.31
CA ILE A 46 2.89 1.59 10.02
C ILE A 46 3.07 2.77 9.06
N PRO A 47 2.89 4.05 9.46
CA PRO A 47 3.02 5.17 8.53
C PRO A 47 4.42 5.24 7.92
N SER A 48 5.46 5.19 8.76
CA SER A 48 6.85 5.24 8.30
C SER A 48 7.18 4.09 7.36
N ALA A 49 6.81 2.85 7.70
CA ALA A 49 7.07 1.70 6.84
C ALA A 49 6.31 1.80 5.50
N ALA A 50 5.06 2.28 5.51
CA ALA A 50 4.28 2.49 4.31
C ALA A 50 4.89 3.57 3.40
N ASP A 51 5.42 4.65 3.96
CA ASP A 51 6.04 5.74 3.21
C ASP A 51 7.34 5.28 2.56
N THR A 52 8.22 4.58 3.29
CA THR A 52 9.45 4.00 2.72
C THR A 52 9.15 3.06 1.55
N ASN A 53 8.16 2.17 1.69
CA ASN A 53 7.75 1.26 0.61
C ASN A 53 7.15 2.01 -0.58
N THR A 54 6.41 3.10 -0.34
CA THR A 54 5.84 3.93 -1.40
C THR A 54 6.92 4.65 -2.19
N ILE A 55 7.95 5.17 -1.50
CA ILE A 55 9.11 5.80 -2.13
C ILE A 55 9.84 4.80 -3.02
N PHE A 56 10.16 3.61 -2.50
CA PHE A 56 10.80 2.57 -3.32
C PHE A 56 9.96 2.20 -4.55
N LEU A 57 8.66 1.97 -4.38
CA LEU A 57 7.79 1.64 -5.50
C LEU A 57 7.74 2.75 -6.56
N LEU A 58 7.68 4.02 -6.13
CA LEU A 58 7.69 5.17 -7.03
C LEU A 58 9.02 5.28 -7.78
N THR A 59 10.16 5.11 -7.09
CA THR A 59 11.48 5.14 -7.71
C THR A 59 11.63 4.05 -8.76
N LEU A 60 11.21 2.81 -8.46
CA LEU A 60 11.25 1.71 -9.43
C LEU A 60 10.36 1.99 -10.64
N LEU A 61 9.16 2.55 -10.43
CA LEU A 61 8.26 2.95 -11.51
C LEU A 61 8.89 4.02 -12.41
N ILE A 62 9.51 5.05 -11.83
CA ILE A 62 10.16 6.14 -12.59
C ILE A 62 11.32 5.58 -13.42
N ALA A 63 12.17 4.73 -12.83
CA ALA A 63 13.26 4.07 -13.55
C ALA A 63 12.72 3.26 -14.73
N MET A 64 11.77 2.35 -14.47
CA MET A 64 11.14 1.54 -15.53
C MET A 64 10.59 2.40 -16.67
N LEU A 65 9.88 3.50 -16.36
CA LEU A 65 9.31 4.38 -17.38
C LEU A 65 10.40 5.12 -18.18
N ASN A 66 11.35 5.76 -17.50
CA ASN A 66 12.41 6.53 -18.13
C ASN A 66 13.25 5.64 -19.05
N ASP A 67 13.62 4.46 -18.57
CA ASP A 67 14.56 3.59 -19.27
C ASP A 67 13.88 2.76 -20.37
N SER A 68 12.56 2.56 -20.25
CA SER A 68 11.75 2.07 -21.38
C SER A 68 11.64 3.10 -22.50
N VAL A 69 11.50 4.39 -22.17
CA VAL A 69 11.40 5.47 -23.17
C VAL A 69 12.73 5.68 -23.89
N ASN A 70 13.84 5.57 -23.17
CA ASN A 70 15.19 5.72 -23.73
C ASN A 70 15.76 4.44 -24.36
N ALA A 71 14.98 3.35 -24.40
CA ALA A 71 15.42 2.02 -24.89
C ALA A 71 16.70 1.50 -24.21
N THR A 72 16.89 1.84 -22.93
CA THR A 72 18.03 1.36 -22.11
C THR A 72 17.63 0.21 -21.20
N LEU A 73 16.33 -0.04 -21.03
CA LEU A 73 15.80 -1.13 -20.22
C LEU A 73 15.81 -2.45 -20.99
N SER A 74 16.54 -3.46 -20.51
CA SER A 74 16.45 -4.81 -21.08
C SER A 74 15.21 -5.57 -20.57
N GLN A 75 14.82 -6.63 -21.29
CA GLN A 75 13.71 -7.50 -20.86
C GLN A 75 13.93 -8.09 -19.45
N ALA A 76 15.15 -8.49 -19.14
CA ALA A 76 15.50 -9.08 -17.84
C ALA A 76 15.43 -8.04 -16.73
N ASP A 77 15.88 -6.81 -16.98
CA ASP A 77 15.79 -5.71 -16.01
C ASP A 77 14.33 -5.37 -15.70
N GLY A 78 13.51 -5.18 -16.74
CA GLY A 78 12.09 -4.92 -16.58
C GLY A 78 11.36 -6.03 -15.83
N LEU A 79 11.72 -7.30 -16.07
CA LEU A 79 11.16 -8.45 -15.36
C LEU A 79 11.44 -8.39 -13.85
N VAL A 80 12.70 -8.17 -13.46
CA VAL A 80 13.10 -8.11 -12.05
C VAL A 80 12.46 -6.91 -11.35
N LEU A 81 12.44 -5.75 -12.01
CA LEU A 81 11.77 -4.54 -11.50
C LEU A 81 10.26 -4.77 -11.31
N MET A 82 9.60 -5.44 -12.24
CA MET A 82 8.19 -5.82 -12.12
C MET A 82 7.94 -6.79 -10.96
N HIS A 83 8.84 -7.74 -10.72
CA HIS A 83 8.77 -8.63 -9.55
C HIS A 83 8.90 -7.87 -8.23
N LEU A 84 9.84 -6.92 -8.13
CA LEU A 84 10.00 -6.05 -6.95
C LEU A 84 8.76 -5.17 -6.73
N CYS A 85 8.19 -4.63 -7.82
CA CYS A 85 6.95 -3.86 -7.75
C CYS A 85 5.78 -4.73 -7.28
N GLY A 86 5.62 -5.94 -7.84
CA GLY A 86 4.59 -6.90 -7.44
C GLY A 86 4.72 -7.34 -5.97
N GLY A 87 5.95 -7.63 -5.52
CA GLY A 87 6.24 -7.94 -4.12
C GLY A 87 5.82 -6.81 -3.18
N THR A 88 6.08 -5.56 -3.55
CA THR A 88 5.68 -4.39 -2.77
C THR A 88 4.16 -4.18 -2.77
N VAL A 89 3.52 -4.16 -3.93
CA VAL A 89 2.07 -3.94 -4.07
C VAL A 89 1.27 -4.99 -3.31
N PHE A 90 1.62 -6.26 -3.47
CA PHE A 90 0.86 -7.35 -2.86
C PHE A 90 1.34 -7.76 -1.47
N GLY A 91 2.59 -7.43 -1.09
CA GLY A 91 3.18 -7.86 0.18
C GLY A 91 3.32 -6.77 1.24
N THR A 92 3.27 -5.48 0.91
CA THR A 92 3.47 -4.42 1.91
C THR A 92 2.37 -3.38 1.91
N LEU A 93 1.81 -3.04 0.75
CA LEU A 93 0.78 -2.01 0.64
C LEU A 93 -0.58 -2.52 1.11
N SER A 94 -0.87 -2.31 2.39
CA SER A 94 -2.21 -2.48 2.95
C SER A 94 -3.07 -1.24 2.68
N LEU A 95 -3.53 -1.05 1.43
CA LEU A 95 -4.29 0.13 1.00
C LEU A 95 -5.42 0.53 1.97
N TRP A 96 -6.11 -0.47 2.55
CA TRP A 96 -7.24 -0.27 3.46
C TRP A 96 -7.00 -0.73 4.90
N GLY A 97 -5.74 -1.02 5.20
CA GLY A 97 -5.37 -1.37 6.56
C GLY A 97 -5.80 -2.74 7.05
N TYR A 98 -6.55 -3.55 6.30
CA TYR A 98 -7.04 -4.85 6.81
C TYR A 98 -5.93 -5.83 7.21
N ARG A 99 -4.72 -5.61 6.70
CA ARG A 99 -3.52 -6.38 7.06
C ARG A 99 -2.82 -5.83 8.30
N THR A 100 -3.31 -4.71 8.85
CA THR A 100 -2.70 -4.00 9.97
C THR A 100 -3.30 -4.43 11.31
N ARG A 101 -2.48 -4.34 12.35
CA ARG A 101 -2.86 -4.54 13.75
C ARG A 101 -3.90 -3.51 14.22
N LEU A 102 -4.04 -2.37 13.54
CA LEU A 102 -4.98 -1.31 13.91
C LEU A 102 -6.43 -1.81 14.02
N TYR A 103 -6.85 -2.77 13.18
CA TYR A 103 -8.20 -3.36 13.28
C TYR A 103 -8.36 -4.31 14.48
N LYS A 104 -7.28 -4.95 14.93
CA LYS A 104 -7.29 -5.75 16.16
C LYS A 104 -7.44 -4.83 17.37
N ASP A 105 -6.73 -3.72 17.38
CA ASP A 105 -6.66 -2.82 18.53
C ASP A 105 -7.87 -1.88 18.61
N ASN A 106 -8.37 -1.38 17.47
CA ASN A 106 -9.46 -0.39 17.41
C ASN A 106 -10.78 -0.93 16.82
N GLY A 107 -10.82 -2.21 16.44
CA GLY A 107 -12.00 -2.82 15.82
C GLY A 107 -12.39 -2.17 14.48
N PRO A 108 -13.68 -2.18 14.12
CA PRO A 108 -14.16 -1.60 12.85
C PRO A 108 -13.89 -0.10 12.70
N ALA A 109 -13.71 0.63 13.80
CA ALA A 109 -13.41 2.05 13.78
C ALA A 109 -12.04 2.37 13.15
N ALA A 110 -11.12 1.39 13.09
CA ALA A 110 -9.81 1.55 12.47
C ALA A 110 -9.89 1.98 10.99
N VAL A 111 -10.97 1.66 10.28
CA VAL A 111 -11.17 2.07 8.86
C VAL A 111 -11.07 3.58 8.68
N ARG A 112 -11.42 4.36 9.71
CA ARG A 112 -11.39 5.83 9.70
C ARG A 112 -9.98 6.42 9.67
N LEU A 113 -8.97 5.62 10.00
CA LEU A 113 -7.56 5.98 9.91
C LEU A 113 -7.04 5.86 8.46
N PHE A 114 -7.80 5.23 7.57
CA PHE A 114 -7.47 5.02 6.16
C PHE A 114 -8.30 5.96 5.28
N GLY A 115 -7.83 6.19 4.04
CA GLY A 115 -8.47 7.14 3.12
C GLY A 115 -7.97 8.59 3.22
N GLY A 116 -6.82 8.82 3.88
CA GLY A 116 -6.09 10.09 3.77
C GLY A 116 -5.28 10.21 2.47
N TYR A 117 -4.65 11.36 2.23
CA TYR A 117 -3.83 11.66 1.03
C TYR A 117 -2.83 10.56 0.68
N GLY A 118 -2.09 10.04 1.66
CA GLY A 118 -1.12 8.96 1.41
C GLY A 118 -1.75 7.68 0.85
N THR A 119 -3.02 7.39 1.17
CA THR A 119 -3.74 6.24 0.59
C THR A 119 -4.02 6.46 -0.90
N HIS A 120 -4.42 7.67 -1.29
CA HIS A 120 -4.68 8.00 -2.69
C HIS A 120 -3.40 8.01 -3.53
N ILE A 121 -2.30 8.55 -3.00
CA ILE A 121 -1.00 8.53 -3.68
C ILE A 121 -0.55 7.08 -3.92
N ARG A 122 -0.64 6.23 -2.90
CA ARG A 122 -0.34 4.80 -3.04
C ARG A 122 -1.22 4.11 -4.07
N LEU A 123 -2.52 4.43 -4.09
CA LEU A 123 -3.47 3.90 -5.06
C LEU A 123 -3.12 4.31 -6.49
N LEU A 124 -2.75 5.58 -6.70
CA LEU A 124 -2.29 6.10 -7.99
C LEU A 124 -1.02 5.40 -8.47
N ILE A 125 -0.04 5.19 -7.57
CA ILE A 125 1.20 4.47 -7.90
C ILE A 125 0.89 3.00 -8.24
N CYS A 126 0.04 2.33 -7.47
CA CYS A 126 -0.38 0.95 -7.77
C CYS A 126 -1.07 0.85 -9.13
N LEU A 127 -1.94 1.82 -9.46
CA LEU A 127 -2.58 1.92 -10.76
C LEU A 127 -1.52 2.07 -11.87
N ALA A 128 -0.59 3.02 -11.72
CA ALA A 128 0.46 3.25 -12.71
C ALA A 128 1.36 2.01 -12.92
N VAL A 129 1.79 1.35 -11.85
CA VAL A 129 2.56 0.09 -11.91
C VAL A 129 1.77 -1.01 -12.63
N SER A 130 0.49 -1.18 -12.32
CA SER A 130 -0.34 -2.21 -12.97
C SER A 130 -0.54 -1.93 -14.47
N THR A 131 -0.76 -0.66 -14.84
CA THR A 131 -0.89 -0.23 -16.24
C THR A 131 0.42 -0.44 -17.00
N TYR A 132 1.56 -0.10 -16.38
CA TYR A 132 2.88 -0.42 -16.94
C TYR A 132 3.06 -1.93 -17.10
N GLY A 133 2.57 -2.74 -16.16
CA GLY A 133 2.55 -4.20 -16.28
C GLY A 133 1.81 -4.71 -17.51
N ILE A 134 0.62 -4.14 -17.83
CA ILE A 134 -0.10 -4.47 -19.08
C ILE A 134 0.80 -4.17 -20.29
N TRP A 135 1.46 -3.01 -20.30
CA TRP A 135 2.34 -2.63 -21.40
C TRP A 135 3.56 -3.58 -21.51
N PHE A 136 4.22 -3.87 -20.39
CA PHE A 136 5.41 -4.71 -20.33
C PHE A 136 5.12 -6.12 -20.82
N TRP A 137 4.08 -6.77 -20.27
CA TRP A 137 3.70 -8.14 -20.65
C TRP A 137 3.04 -8.19 -22.03
N GLY A 138 2.33 -7.14 -22.44
CA GLY A 138 1.66 -7.05 -23.74
C GLY A 138 2.63 -6.82 -24.90
N TRP A 139 3.56 -5.87 -24.77
CA TRP A 139 4.41 -5.40 -25.86
C TRP A 139 5.90 -5.37 -25.51
N GLY A 140 6.25 -5.00 -24.28
CA GLY A 140 7.65 -4.87 -23.85
C GLY A 140 8.46 -6.15 -24.10
N VAL A 141 7.95 -7.29 -23.61
CA VAL A 141 8.62 -8.60 -23.69
C VAL A 141 8.79 -9.13 -25.13
N THR A 142 7.94 -8.74 -26.10
CA THR A 142 7.92 -9.37 -27.44
C THR A 142 8.59 -8.61 -28.56
N GLY A 143 9.04 -7.38 -28.35
CA GLY A 143 9.66 -6.66 -29.45
C GLY A 143 9.90 -5.17 -29.25
N LYS A 144 9.77 -4.65 -28.03
CA LYS A 144 10.14 -3.26 -27.73
C LYS A 144 11.33 -3.12 -26.80
N LEU A 145 11.58 -4.11 -25.94
CA LEU A 145 12.75 -4.13 -25.09
C LEU A 145 13.77 -5.08 -25.68
N ASP A 146 15.03 -4.63 -25.70
CA ASP A 146 16.13 -5.41 -26.21
C ASP A 146 16.36 -6.66 -25.35
N SER A 147 16.73 -7.74 -26.03
CA SER A 147 17.25 -8.93 -25.37
C SER A 147 18.61 -8.59 -24.74
N MET A 148 19.06 -9.36 -23.75
CA MET A 148 20.36 -9.10 -23.13
C MET A 148 21.53 -9.17 -24.14
N THR A 149 21.37 -9.86 -25.26
CA THR A 149 22.40 -9.99 -26.30
C THR A 149 22.56 -8.76 -27.19
N ASP A 150 21.54 -7.91 -27.29
CA ASP A 150 21.52 -6.79 -28.26
C ASP A 150 21.95 -5.45 -27.65
N LEU A 151 22.35 -5.44 -26.37
CA LEU A 151 22.78 -4.24 -25.66
C LEU A 151 24.09 -3.68 -26.24
N GLN A 152 23.96 -2.58 -26.98
CA GLN A 152 25.11 -1.86 -27.52
C GLN A 152 25.98 -1.31 -26.38
N GLY A 153 27.28 -1.60 -26.43
CA GLY A 153 28.28 -1.03 -25.51
C GLY A 153 28.83 -1.98 -24.44
N LEU A 154 28.30 -3.20 -24.30
CA LEU A 154 28.91 -4.22 -23.44
C LEU A 154 30.21 -4.75 -24.06
N LYS A 155 31.29 -4.76 -23.28
CA LYS A 155 32.59 -5.35 -23.65
C LYS A 155 33.06 -6.24 -22.50
N PRO A 156 33.10 -7.58 -22.66
CA PRO A 156 32.73 -8.37 -23.86
C PRO A 156 31.20 -8.41 -24.10
N PRO A 157 30.76 -8.70 -25.33
CA PRO A 157 29.35 -8.94 -25.62
C PRO A 157 28.85 -10.19 -24.88
N ASN A 158 27.55 -10.19 -24.52
CA ASN A 158 26.94 -11.35 -23.90
C ASN A 158 26.92 -12.56 -24.84
N PRO A 159 27.09 -13.78 -24.31
CA PRO A 159 26.94 -15.00 -25.10
C PRO A 159 25.48 -15.18 -25.57
N SER A 160 25.30 -15.89 -26.69
CA SER A 160 23.99 -16.09 -27.34
C SER A 160 22.93 -16.72 -26.43
N GLU A 161 23.37 -17.49 -25.44
CA GLU A 161 22.57 -18.16 -24.43
C GLU A 161 21.85 -17.16 -23.50
N CYS A 162 22.33 -15.92 -23.41
CA CYS A 162 21.68 -14.83 -22.68
C CYS A 162 20.48 -14.22 -23.43
N SER A 163 20.23 -14.58 -24.69
CA SER A 163 19.11 -14.04 -25.47
C SER A 163 17.74 -14.44 -24.89
N GLN A 164 17.66 -15.62 -24.26
CA GLN A 164 16.43 -16.11 -23.66
C GLN A 164 16.31 -15.69 -22.20
N THR A 165 15.25 -14.94 -21.91
CA THR A 165 14.94 -14.54 -20.53
C THR A 165 13.94 -15.52 -19.89
N PHE A 166 14.21 -15.90 -18.65
CA PHE A 166 13.41 -16.82 -17.85
C PHE A 166 12.87 -16.13 -16.60
N THR A 167 11.72 -16.59 -16.11
CA THR A 167 11.17 -16.21 -14.81
C THR A 167 11.00 -17.45 -13.93
N PHE A 168 11.05 -17.26 -12.61
CA PHE A 168 10.66 -18.29 -11.66
C PHE A 168 9.16 -18.16 -11.33
N PHE A 169 8.39 -19.19 -11.63
CA PHE A 169 6.99 -19.34 -11.18
C PHE A 169 6.79 -20.78 -10.72
N PHE A 170 7.49 -21.15 -9.64
CA PHE A 170 7.69 -22.53 -9.15
C PHE A 170 8.55 -23.44 -10.04
N ALA A 171 8.77 -23.06 -11.30
CA ALA A 171 9.71 -23.66 -12.22
C ALA A 171 10.41 -22.58 -13.06
N LYS A 172 11.47 -22.95 -13.77
CA LYS A 172 12.12 -22.10 -14.79
C LYS A 172 11.21 -22.03 -16.01
N LEU A 173 10.60 -20.88 -16.26
CA LEU A 173 9.68 -20.66 -17.38
C LEU A 173 10.21 -19.56 -18.31
N PRO A 174 10.17 -19.73 -19.64
CA PRO A 174 10.52 -18.66 -20.57
C PRO A 174 9.48 -17.54 -20.50
N ILE A 175 9.92 -16.28 -20.44
CA ILE A 175 9.00 -15.13 -20.31
C ILE A 175 8.13 -14.91 -21.54
N THR A 176 8.51 -15.45 -22.69
CA THR A 176 7.74 -15.39 -23.94
C THR A 176 6.64 -16.46 -24.01
N GLY A 177 6.63 -17.42 -23.08
CA GLY A 177 5.66 -18.51 -23.02
C GLY A 177 4.34 -18.16 -22.33
N GLY A 178 3.63 -19.18 -21.84
CA GLY A 178 2.31 -19.03 -21.22
C GLY A 178 2.28 -18.10 -20.00
N ILE A 179 3.40 -17.98 -19.27
CA ILE A 179 3.53 -17.12 -18.10
C ILE A 179 3.29 -15.64 -18.41
N ARG A 180 3.59 -15.21 -19.64
CA ARG A 180 3.30 -13.87 -20.14
C ARG A 180 1.81 -13.53 -20.06
N TYR A 181 0.97 -14.42 -20.58
CA TYR A 181 -0.48 -14.22 -20.59
C TYR A 181 -1.06 -14.22 -19.19
N TYR A 182 -0.54 -15.09 -18.31
CA TYR A 182 -0.92 -15.09 -16.90
C TYR A 182 -0.66 -13.72 -16.26
N TYR A 183 0.55 -13.18 -16.38
CA TYR A 183 0.86 -11.87 -15.80
C TYR A 183 0.13 -10.72 -16.49
N LEU A 184 -0.12 -10.80 -17.80
CA LEU A 184 -0.95 -9.82 -18.52
C LEU A 184 -2.36 -9.75 -17.94
N VAL A 185 -2.99 -10.90 -17.70
CA VAL A 185 -4.32 -10.99 -17.07
C VAL A 185 -4.28 -10.43 -15.65
N VAL A 186 -3.29 -10.81 -14.84
CA VAL A 186 -3.14 -10.29 -13.47
C VAL A 186 -2.97 -8.77 -13.48
N SER A 187 -2.12 -8.22 -14.35
CA SER A 187 -1.93 -6.77 -14.50
C SER A 187 -3.22 -6.08 -14.93
N ALA A 188 -3.97 -6.64 -15.90
CA ALA A 188 -5.25 -6.10 -16.33
C ALA A 188 -6.30 -6.07 -15.21
N CYS A 189 -6.40 -7.16 -14.44
CA CYS A 189 -7.28 -7.22 -13.27
C CYS A 189 -6.88 -6.18 -12.21
N CYS A 190 -5.58 -5.99 -11.97
CA CYS A 190 -5.08 -4.99 -11.04
C CYS A 190 -5.39 -3.57 -11.50
N THR A 191 -5.19 -3.26 -12.79
CA THR A 191 -5.51 -1.95 -13.36
C THR A 191 -6.99 -1.66 -13.27
N ALA A 192 -7.85 -2.63 -13.61
CA ALA A 192 -9.30 -2.49 -13.46
C ALA A 192 -9.67 -2.25 -11.99
N TRP A 193 -9.10 -3.01 -11.06
CA TRP A 193 -9.36 -2.89 -9.62
C TRP A 193 -8.91 -1.55 -9.04
N PHE A 194 -7.64 -1.17 -9.23
CA PHE A 194 -7.12 0.11 -8.72
C PHE A 194 -7.74 1.31 -9.44
N GLY A 195 -8.06 1.17 -10.73
CA GLY A 195 -8.76 2.18 -11.52
C GLY A 195 -10.17 2.41 -10.98
N ALA A 196 -10.94 1.35 -10.74
CA ALA A 196 -12.25 1.45 -10.11
C ALA A 196 -12.17 2.11 -8.72
N MET A 197 -11.22 1.69 -7.88
CA MET A 197 -10.99 2.33 -6.58
C MET A 197 -10.69 3.83 -6.70
N MET A 198 -9.85 4.22 -7.68
CA MET A 198 -9.46 5.61 -7.87
C MET A 198 -10.62 6.46 -8.38
N LEU A 199 -11.45 5.91 -9.27
CA LEU A 199 -12.67 6.57 -9.75
C LEU A 199 -13.67 6.80 -8.61
N VAL A 200 -14.00 5.76 -7.85
CA VAL A 200 -14.96 5.90 -6.74
C VAL A 200 -14.43 6.83 -5.65
N SER A 201 -13.12 6.74 -5.36
CA SER A 201 -12.43 7.68 -4.49
C SER A 201 -12.54 9.14 -5.00
N GLY A 202 -12.34 9.36 -6.29
CA GLY A 202 -12.43 10.68 -6.92
C GLY A 202 -13.85 11.25 -6.82
N LEU A 203 -14.86 10.44 -7.10
CA LEU A 203 -16.28 10.81 -6.95
C LEU A 203 -16.61 11.16 -5.49
N ALA A 204 -16.16 10.35 -4.54
CA ALA A 204 -16.34 10.63 -3.11
C ALA A 204 -15.68 11.95 -2.69
N GLY A 205 -14.47 12.23 -3.21
CA GLY A 205 -13.77 13.49 -3.01
C GLY A 205 -14.54 14.67 -3.60
N TRP A 206 -15.05 14.54 -4.83
CA TRP A 206 -15.87 15.54 -5.50
C TRP A 206 -17.13 15.90 -4.71
N PHE A 207 -17.91 14.91 -4.28
CA PHE A 207 -19.11 15.14 -3.45
C PHE A 207 -18.79 15.80 -2.11
N CYS A 208 -17.65 15.48 -1.50
CA CYS A 208 -17.19 16.17 -0.29
C CYS A 208 -16.92 17.65 -0.58
N LEU A 209 -16.25 17.94 -1.70
CA LEU A 209 -15.92 19.29 -2.16
C LEU A 209 -17.16 20.13 -2.47
N GLU A 210 -18.17 19.56 -3.12
CA GLU A 210 -19.45 20.24 -3.37
C GLU A 210 -20.19 20.57 -2.08
N ASN A 211 -20.26 19.62 -1.14
CA ASN A 211 -20.89 19.86 0.16
C ASN A 211 -20.16 20.97 0.95
N ILE A 212 -18.83 21.01 0.88
CA ILE A 212 -18.01 22.08 1.48
C ILE A 212 -18.35 23.42 0.80
N ARG A 213 -18.35 23.48 -0.53
CA ARG A 213 -18.65 24.70 -1.29
C ARG A 213 -20.04 25.25 -0.96
N GLY A 214 -21.04 24.39 -0.87
CA GLY A 214 -22.41 24.77 -0.50
C GLY A 214 -22.53 25.26 0.95
N SER A 215 -21.76 24.68 1.88
CA SER A 215 -21.76 25.08 3.29
C SER A 215 -21.01 26.39 3.50
N PHE A 216 -19.88 26.58 2.81
CA PHE A 216 -19.09 27.80 2.85
C PHE A 216 -19.88 29.00 2.32
N ALA A 217 -20.63 28.81 1.22
CA ALA A 217 -21.48 29.85 0.66
C ALA A 217 -22.59 30.33 1.61
N LYS A 218 -23.09 29.45 2.50
CA LYS A 218 -24.23 29.76 3.38
C LYS A 218 -23.82 30.28 4.76
N ASN A 219 -22.68 29.83 5.31
CA ASN A 219 -22.35 30.03 6.73
C ASN A 219 -20.89 30.43 6.97
N TRP A 220 -20.26 31.22 6.07
CA TRP A 220 -18.88 31.68 6.25
C TRP A 220 -18.65 32.53 7.51
N ALA A 221 -19.69 33.12 8.10
CA ALA A 221 -19.58 33.89 9.34
C ALA A 221 -19.52 33.03 10.63
N ASN A 222 -20.05 31.80 10.61
CA ASN A 222 -20.13 30.92 11.81
C ASN A 222 -19.03 29.83 11.82
N THR A 223 -17.97 30.03 11.05
CA THR A 223 -16.99 29.00 10.67
C THR A 223 -16.04 28.56 11.79
N ALA A 224 -16.20 29.00 13.04
CA ALA A 224 -15.37 28.52 14.16
C ALA A 224 -15.51 27.00 14.45
N ARG A 225 -16.47 26.30 13.81
CA ARG A 225 -16.57 24.83 13.81
C ARG A 225 -16.03 24.18 12.52
N VAL A 226 -14.81 24.57 12.13
CA VAL A 226 -14.00 23.91 11.07
C VAL A 226 -13.68 22.44 11.39
N ASP A 227 -14.01 21.92 12.57
CA ASP A 227 -13.95 20.47 12.84
C ASP A 227 -14.85 19.62 11.90
N ALA A 228 -15.74 20.27 11.14
CA ALA A 228 -16.60 19.65 10.14
C ALA A 228 -15.92 19.36 8.78
N TRP A 229 -14.60 19.50 8.65
CA TRP A 229 -13.82 18.83 7.60
C TRP A 229 -13.73 17.32 7.88
N SER A 230 -14.82 16.74 8.38
CA SER A 230 -14.92 15.36 8.80
C SER A 230 -14.65 14.49 7.59
N ARG A 231 -13.46 13.89 7.58
CA ARG A 231 -13.06 12.84 6.65
C ARG A 231 -14.25 11.92 6.41
N PRO A 232 -14.49 11.46 5.16
CA PRO A 232 -15.60 10.57 4.88
C PRO A 232 -15.57 9.40 5.87
N ARG A 233 -16.68 9.19 6.57
CA ARG A 233 -16.76 8.12 7.57
C ARG A 233 -17.07 6.82 6.85
N TYR A 234 -16.03 6.06 6.58
CA TYR A 234 -16.18 4.70 6.08
C TYR A 234 -16.70 3.78 7.19
N VAL A 235 -17.56 2.85 6.81
CA VAL A 235 -18.08 1.80 7.69
C VAL A 235 -18.02 0.49 6.92
N THR A 236 -17.38 -0.53 7.51
CA THR A 236 -17.15 -1.82 6.84
C THR A 236 -18.28 -2.82 7.09
N GLY A 237 -19.04 -2.66 8.18
CA GLY A 237 -20.05 -3.62 8.64
C GLY A 237 -19.46 -4.92 9.22
N LEU A 238 -18.14 -5.10 9.22
CA LEU A 238 -17.50 -6.29 9.77
C LEU A 238 -17.52 -6.26 11.31
N LYS A 239 -17.76 -7.42 11.92
CA LYS A 239 -17.66 -7.62 13.36
C LYS A 239 -16.19 -7.73 13.78
N THR A 240 -15.89 -7.42 15.03
CA THR A 240 -14.52 -7.53 15.58
C THR A 240 -13.94 -8.94 15.39
N ASN A 241 -14.74 -9.99 15.58
CA ASN A 241 -14.30 -11.38 15.39
C ASN A 241 -13.93 -11.67 13.93
N GLU A 242 -14.73 -11.18 12.97
CA GLU A 242 -14.47 -11.33 11.52
C GLU A 242 -13.16 -10.61 11.15
N LEU A 243 -12.94 -9.40 11.67
CA LEU A 243 -11.70 -8.64 11.48
C LEU A 243 -10.47 -9.35 12.06
N VAL A 244 -10.59 -9.96 13.25
CA VAL A 244 -9.49 -10.73 13.87
C VAL A 244 -9.14 -11.95 13.02
N ILE A 245 -10.13 -12.67 12.49
CA ILE A 245 -9.90 -13.81 11.58
C ILE A 245 -9.22 -13.33 10.31
N MET A 246 -9.76 -12.29 9.67
CA MET A 246 -9.21 -11.73 8.44
C MET A 246 -7.76 -11.25 8.65
N HIS A 247 -7.47 -10.56 9.76
CA HIS A 247 -6.12 -10.13 10.10
C HIS A 247 -5.16 -11.31 10.26
N ARG A 248 -5.57 -12.41 10.94
CA ARG A 248 -4.73 -13.60 11.11
C ARG A 248 -4.41 -14.27 9.77
N VAL A 249 -5.42 -14.44 8.91
CA VAL A 249 -5.25 -15.06 7.57
C VAL A 249 -4.37 -14.19 6.69
N LEU A 250 -4.70 -12.89 6.58
CA LEU A 250 -3.95 -11.96 5.76
C LEU A 250 -2.50 -11.82 6.22
N ARG A 251 -2.23 -11.86 7.53
CA ARG A 251 -0.85 -11.85 8.05
C ARG A 251 -0.03 -13.03 7.52
N VAL A 252 -0.56 -14.25 7.60
CA VAL A 252 0.15 -15.45 7.15
C VAL A 252 0.32 -15.43 5.64
N ALA A 253 -0.75 -15.13 4.90
CA ALA A 253 -0.70 -14.99 3.45
C ALA A 253 0.34 -13.94 3.01
N ASN A 254 0.41 -12.81 3.72
CA ASN A 254 1.36 -11.75 3.44
C ASN A 254 2.82 -12.19 3.69
N LEU A 255 3.09 -12.93 4.78
CA LEU A 255 4.43 -13.47 5.03
C LEU A 255 4.85 -14.44 3.93
N VAL A 256 3.95 -15.38 3.57
CA VAL A 256 4.20 -16.35 2.48
C VAL A 256 4.46 -15.62 1.17
N TRP A 257 3.68 -14.59 0.85
CA TRP A 257 3.86 -13.80 -0.36
C TRP A 257 5.21 -13.05 -0.38
N LEU A 258 5.63 -12.46 0.74
CA LEU A 258 6.93 -11.78 0.83
C LEU A 258 8.09 -12.74 0.61
N ILE A 259 8.06 -13.90 1.27
CA ILE A 259 9.08 -14.95 1.08
C ILE A 259 9.08 -15.42 -0.38
N TYR A 260 7.90 -15.68 -0.94
CA TYR A 260 7.75 -16.07 -2.34
C TYR A 260 8.33 -15.00 -3.28
N SER A 261 8.09 -13.71 -3.02
CA SER A 261 8.59 -12.61 -3.85
C SER A 261 10.12 -12.52 -3.81
N ILE A 262 10.74 -12.69 -2.63
CA ILE A 262 12.20 -12.74 -2.50
C ILE A 262 12.75 -13.93 -3.30
N VAL A 263 12.19 -15.13 -3.09
CA VAL A 263 12.59 -16.35 -3.81
C VAL A 263 12.43 -16.15 -5.32
N MET A 264 11.32 -15.58 -5.76
CA MET A 264 11.04 -15.31 -7.18
C MET A 264 12.10 -14.40 -7.80
N VAL A 265 12.50 -13.32 -7.12
CA VAL A 265 13.57 -12.43 -7.59
C VAL A 265 14.91 -13.16 -7.65
N GLU A 266 15.34 -13.81 -6.56
CA GLU A 266 16.65 -14.47 -6.48
C GLU A 266 16.78 -15.60 -7.51
N PHE A 267 15.74 -16.43 -7.68
CA PHE A 267 15.75 -17.50 -8.67
C PHE A 267 15.66 -16.96 -10.10
N THR A 268 14.96 -15.85 -10.34
CA THR A 268 14.95 -15.20 -11.66
C THR A 268 16.34 -14.71 -12.03
N LEU A 269 17.06 -14.04 -11.13
CA LEU A 269 18.45 -13.63 -11.38
C LEU A 269 19.36 -14.84 -11.65
N ASN A 270 19.19 -15.90 -10.87
CA ASN A 270 19.93 -17.14 -11.06
C ASN A 270 19.59 -17.78 -12.43
N PHE A 271 18.34 -17.89 -12.83
CA PHE A 271 17.98 -18.54 -14.10
C PHE A 271 18.45 -17.79 -15.34
N ASN A 272 18.67 -16.48 -15.24
CA ASN A 272 19.18 -15.61 -16.30
C ASN A 272 20.69 -15.33 -16.20
N ASN A 273 21.38 -15.99 -15.27
CA ASN A 273 22.79 -15.82 -15.05
C ASN A 273 23.30 -14.40 -14.80
N ILE A 274 22.49 -13.56 -14.17
CA ILE A 274 22.85 -12.16 -13.87
C ILE A 274 23.64 -12.13 -12.56
N ALA A 275 24.93 -12.48 -12.62
CA ALA A 275 25.79 -12.60 -11.45
C ALA A 275 26.36 -11.25 -10.99
N GLY A 276 26.53 -10.29 -11.90
CA GLY A 276 27.09 -8.97 -11.61
C GLY A 276 26.36 -8.16 -10.53
N VAL A 277 25.09 -8.50 -10.22
CA VAL A 277 24.30 -7.83 -9.16
C VAL A 277 24.38 -8.48 -7.78
N LEU A 278 25.17 -9.56 -7.63
CA LEU A 278 25.27 -10.32 -6.39
C LEU A 278 26.28 -9.74 -5.38
N GLY A 279 27.01 -8.66 -5.73
CA GLY A 279 27.98 -8.00 -4.86
C GLY A 279 29.31 -8.77 -4.72
N GLY A 280 29.79 -9.37 -5.82
CA GLY A 280 31.08 -10.05 -5.89
C GLY A 280 32.26 -9.08 -5.84
N ARG A 281 33.49 -9.62 -5.70
CA ARG A 281 34.74 -8.84 -5.58
C ARG A 281 34.98 -7.90 -6.77
N ASP A 282 34.52 -8.31 -7.95
CA ASP A 282 34.73 -7.62 -9.23
C ASP A 282 33.45 -6.92 -9.74
N GLY A 283 32.35 -6.96 -8.98
CA GLY A 283 31.04 -6.48 -9.44
C GLY A 283 30.30 -5.66 -8.38
N ASN A 284 30.01 -4.41 -8.72
CA ASN A 284 28.98 -3.58 -8.09
C ASN A 284 29.08 -3.50 -6.57
N ALA A 285 30.21 -2.99 -6.09
CA ALA A 285 30.46 -2.77 -4.68
C ALA A 285 29.31 -1.98 -4.03
N LEU A 286 28.92 -2.43 -2.83
CA LEU A 286 27.94 -1.75 -1.99
C LEU A 286 28.33 -0.30 -1.66
N SER A 287 29.58 0.10 -1.96
CA SER A 287 30.09 1.46 -1.79
C SER A 287 29.46 2.48 -2.74
N ASN A 288 28.84 2.05 -3.86
CA ASN A 288 28.21 3.00 -4.78
C ASN A 288 26.97 3.63 -4.11
N PRO A 289 26.81 4.97 -4.14
CA PRO A 289 25.68 5.64 -3.48
C PRO A 289 24.31 5.12 -3.90
N GLY A 290 24.14 4.75 -5.18
CA GLY A 290 22.89 4.18 -5.70
C GLY A 290 22.49 2.84 -5.06
N GLN A 291 23.46 2.08 -4.54
CA GLN A 291 23.20 0.83 -3.81
C GLN A 291 23.20 1.03 -2.29
N LEU A 292 24.13 1.85 -1.79
CA LEU A 292 24.30 2.08 -0.35
C LEU A 292 23.06 2.76 0.25
N LEU A 293 22.50 3.77 -0.43
CA LEU A 293 21.38 4.55 0.09
C LEU A 293 20.12 3.67 0.29
N PRO A 294 19.62 2.92 -0.70
CA PRO A 294 18.50 2.00 -0.50
C PRO A 294 18.76 0.97 0.61
N PHE A 295 19.97 0.42 0.66
CA PHE A 295 20.37 -0.54 1.69
C PHE A 295 20.25 0.07 3.09
N LEU A 296 20.85 1.25 3.32
CA LEU A 296 20.81 1.93 4.62
C LEU A 296 19.40 2.35 5.00
N VAL A 297 18.60 2.88 4.07
CA VAL A 297 17.20 3.25 4.32
C VAL A 297 16.39 2.03 4.77
N GLY A 298 16.52 0.91 4.06
CA GLY A 298 15.84 -0.34 4.44
C GLY A 298 16.32 -0.89 5.78
N LEU A 299 17.64 -0.96 5.97
CA LEU A 299 18.26 -1.51 7.19
C LEU A 299 17.90 -0.68 8.43
N PHE A 300 18.07 0.65 8.37
CA PHE A 300 17.75 1.52 9.51
C PHE A 300 16.25 1.61 9.78
N GLY A 301 15.40 1.58 8.75
CA GLY A 301 13.95 1.47 8.93
C GLY A 301 13.57 0.18 9.67
N PHE A 302 14.17 -0.94 9.28
CA PHE A 302 13.97 -2.24 9.91
C PHE A 302 14.48 -2.28 11.37
N THR A 303 15.72 -1.83 11.63
CA THR A 303 16.28 -1.82 12.98
C THR A 303 15.55 -0.84 13.90
N GLY A 304 15.13 0.33 13.41
CA GLY A 304 14.31 1.28 14.16
C GLY A 304 12.96 0.69 14.58
N THR A 305 12.34 -0.11 13.70
CA THR A 305 11.09 -0.83 14.00
C THR A 305 11.31 -1.92 15.05
N LEU A 306 12.41 -2.69 14.96
CA LEU A 306 12.77 -3.68 15.98
C LEU A 306 13.07 -3.03 17.33
N TYR A 307 13.79 -1.92 17.34
CA TYR A 307 14.10 -1.16 18.55
C TYR A 307 12.82 -0.66 19.21
N THR A 308 11.89 -0.07 18.44
CA THR A 308 10.62 0.43 18.96
C THR A 308 9.75 -0.71 19.51
N LEU A 309 9.74 -1.86 18.82
CA LEU A 309 9.05 -3.06 19.27
C LEU A 309 9.64 -3.62 20.58
N ALA A 310 10.96 -3.68 20.68
CA ALA A 310 11.66 -4.10 21.91
C ALA A 310 11.37 -3.13 23.06
N ARG A 311 11.44 -1.82 22.80
CA ARG A 311 11.10 -0.76 23.77
C ARG A 311 9.67 -0.90 24.30
N GLU A 312 8.69 -1.09 23.42
CA GLU A 312 7.28 -1.31 23.81
C GLU A 312 7.07 -2.57 24.63
N LYS A 313 7.84 -3.64 24.35
CA LYS A 313 7.72 -4.92 25.05
C LYS A 313 8.39 -4.92 26.42
N PHE A 314 9.59 -4.36 26.53
CA PHE A 314 10.41 -4.42 27.75
C PHE A 314 10.15 -3.25 28.70
N PHE A 315 9.73 -2.08 28.20
CA PHE A 315 9.52 -0.87 29.01
C PHE A 315 8.13 -0.27 28.79
N PRO A 316 7.05 -0.99 29.12
CA PRO A 316 5.68 -0.51 28.87
C PRO A 316 5.33 0.77 29.66
N GLU A 317 5.94 0.97 30.84
CA GLU A 317 5.71 2.13 31.71
C GLU A 317 6.40 3.41 31.22
N ALA A 318 7.52 3.27 30.51
CA ALA A 318 8.27 4.41 29.99
C ALA A 318 7.54 5.13 28.85
N ILE A 319 6.61 4.43 28.18
CA ILE A 319 5.77 5.03 27.14
C ILE A 319 4.58 5.67 27.84
N GLY A 320 4.78 6.92 28.26
CA GLY A 320 3.72 7.73 28.84
C GLY A 320 2.48 7.70 27.95
N GLN A 321 1.29 7.64 28.56
CA GLN A 321 0.00 7.65 27.84
C GLN A 321 -0.10 8.80 26.83
N SER A 322 0.63 9.91 27.07
CA SER A 322 0.77 11.05 26.17
C SER A 322 1.35 10.69 24.80
N GLU A 323 2.39 9.85 24.70
CA GLU A 323 3.02 9.51 23.41
C GLU A 323 2.09 8.61 22.57
N LYS A 324 1.41 7.65 23.20
CA LYS A 324 0.38 6.84 22.52
C LYS A 324 -0.78 7.71 22.03
N ALA A 325 -1.25 8.64 22.85
CA ALA A 325 -2.30 9.57 22.48
C ALA A 325 -1.86 10.51 21.35
N LEU A 326 -0.61 10.96 21.35
CA LEU A 326 -0.04 11.81 20.29
C LEU A 326 0.05 11.05 18.97
N ILE A 327 0.55 9.81 18.97
CA ILE A 327 0.70 9.00 17.75
C ILE A 327 -0.68 8.67 17.17
N ILE A 328 -1.61 8.21 18.02
CA ILE A 328 -2.99 7.94 17.59
C ILE A 328 -3.66 9.22 17.10
N GLY A 329 -3.46 10.34 17.81
CA GLY A 329 -3.96 11.66 17.44
C GLY A 329 -3.41 12.18 16.11
N ALA A 330 -2.12 11.98 15.85
CA ALA A 330 -1.48 12.34 14.58
C ALA A 330 -2.02 11.50 13.42
N MET A 331 -2.29 10.21 13.64
CA MET A 331 -2.92 9.35 12.63
C MET A 331 -4.41 9.69 12.42
N SER A 332 -5.13 10.00 13.49
CA SER A 332 -6.57 10.29 13.45
C SER A 332 -6.91 11.72 13.05
N GLY A 333 -5.94 12.64 13.09
CA GLY A 333 -6.11 14.07 12.77
C GLY A 333 -7.15 14.79 13.63
N THR A 334 -7.75 14.14 14.64
CA THR A 334 -8.81 14.66 15.49
C THR A 334 -8.86 13.91 16.82
N ALA A 335 -9.04 14.66 17.91
CA ALA A 335 -9.06 14.21 19.28
C ALA A 335 -10.09 13.09 19.53
N GLN A 336 -9.69 12.06 20.28
CA GLN A 336 -10.58 11.03 20.80
C GLN A 336 -11.59 11.67 21.78
N GLY A 337 -12.78 12.01 21.27
CA GLY A 337 -13.92 12.28 22.13
C GLY A 337 -14.40 11.01 22.85
N PRO A 338 -14.93 11.12 24.07
CA PRO A 338 -15.26 10.01 24.96
C PRO A 338 -16.25 9.02 24.32
N SER A 339 -15.98 7.73 24.54
CA SER A 339 -16.82 6.54 24.29
C SER A 339 -18.07 6.79 23.44
N ARG A 340 -17.88 7.08 22.15
CA ARG A 340 -18.99 7.36 21.25
C ARG A 340 -19.77 6.07 21.03
N THR A 341 -20.99 6.05 21.57
CA THR A 341 -22.05 5.09 21.26
C THR A 341 -22.02 4.74 19.78
N ARG A 342 -21.98 3.43 19.52
CA ARG A 342 -21.99 2.82 18.18
C ARG A 342 -23.00 3.55 17.29
N SER A 343 -22.54 4.11 16.18
CA SER A 343 -23.42 4.95 15.35
C SER A 343 -24.55 4.11 14.76
N GLY A 344 -25.72 4.69 14.51
CA GLY A 344 -26.83 3.99 13.85
C GLY A 344 -26.40 3.37 12.51
N LEU A 345 -25.51 4.05 11.79
CA LEU A 345 -24.87 3.57 10.56
C LEU A 345 -24.11 2.25 10.76
N ASP A 346 -23.34 2.10 11.84
CA ASP A 346 -22.61 0.86 12.12
C ASP A 346 -23.58 -0.32 12.31
N LYS A 347 -24.70 -0.10 13.02
CA LYS A 347 -25.73 -1.13 13.24
C LYS A 347 -26.47 -1.49 11.94
N GLN A 348 -26.68 -0.52 11.04
CA GLN A 348 -27.33 -0.77 9.75
C GLN A 348 -26.43 -1.61 8.84
N GLN A 349 -25.13 -1.33 8.80
CA GLN A 349 -24.18 -2.12 8.01
C GLN A 349 -24.06 -3.57 8.50
N GLU A 350 -24.20 -3.81 9.81
CA GLU A 350 -24.19 -5.18 10.37
C GLU A 350 -25.35 -6.05 9.89
N LYS A 351 -26.48 -5.46 9.47
CA LYS A 351 -27.63 -6.19 8.96
C LYS A 351 -27.47 -6.63 7.50
N ARG A 352 -26.49 -6.08 6.76
CA ARG A 352 -26.27 -6.42 5.36
C ARG A 352 -25.75 -7.85 5.22
N SER A 353 -26.02 -8.45 4.04
CA SER A 353 -25.50 -9.78 3.71
C SER A 353 -23.98 -9.83 3.85
N ILE A 354 -23.46 -10.98 4.27
CA ILE A 354 -22.02 -11.15 4.49
C ILE A 354 -21.20 -10.77 3.25
N PHE A 355 -21.68 -11.12 2.07
CA PHE A 355 -21.04 -10.80 0.80
C PHE A 355 -20.87 -9.28 0.60
N ILE A 356 -21.92 -8.49 0.84
CA ILE A 356 -21.86 -7.03 0.70
C ILE A 356 -20.91 -6.44 1.74
N ARG A 357 -20.90 -6.95 2.99
CA ARG A 357 -19.98 -6.47 4.04
C ARG A 357 -18.52 -6.71 3.66
N TYR A 358 -18.20 -7.86 3.08
CA TYR A 358 -16.85 -8.12 2.55
C TYR A 358 -16.54 -7.24 1.33
N LEU A 359 -17.49 -7.05 0.41
CA LEU A 359 -17.31 -6.18 -0.75
C LEU A 359 -17.00 -4.73 -0.32
N VAL A 360 -17.79 -4.18 0.60
CA VAL A 360 -17.60 -2.85 1.19
C VAL A 360 -16.31 -2.80 2.01
N ALA A 361 -15.92 -3.88 2.69
CA ALA A 361 -14.61 -3.92 3.34
C ALA A 361 -13.52 -3.71 2.29
N TRP A 362 -13.47 -4.50 1.22
CA TRP A 362 -12.43 -4.35 0.19
C TRP A 362 -12.56 -3.06 -0.63
N MET A 363 -13.75 -2.45 -0.71
CA MET A 363 -14.01 -1.16 -1.36
C MET A 363 -14.80 -0.22 -0.44
N PRO A 364 -14.16 0.42 0.57
CA PRO A 364 -14.85 1.20 1.60
C PRO A 364 -15.67 2.36 1.07
N TRP A 365 -15.31 2.93 -0.09
CA TRP A 365 -16.08 3.99 -0.74
C TRP A 365 -17.49 3.56 -1.15
N LEU A 366 -17.75 2.26 -1.35
CA LEU A 366 -19.10 1.77 -1.62
C LEU A 366 -20.05 2.10 -0.46
N SER A 367 -19.54 2.29 0.77
CA SER A 367 -20.35 2.77 1.89
C SER A 367 -20.83 4.21 1.71
N LEU A 368 -20.20 5.00 0.83
CA LEU A 368 -20.61 6.37 0.50
C LEU A 368 -21.66 6.40 -0.61
N LEU A 369 -21.61 5.45 -1.55
CA LEU A 369 -22.62 5.29 -2.60
C LEU A 369 -23.96 4.77 -2.07
N GLN A 370 -24.00 4.22 -0.85
CA GLN A 370 -25.23 3.77 -0.19
C GLN A 370 -26.21 4.90 0.17
N ARG A 371 -25.89 6.16 -0.16
CA ARG A 371 -26.86 7.25 -0.18
C ARG A 371 -27.98 7.07 -1.24
N PHE A 372 -27.91 6.01 -2.05
CA PHE A 372 -28.92 5.64 -3.04
C PHE A 372 -29.85 4.48 -2.61
N ASP A 373 -29.74 3.97 -1.38
CA ASP A 373 -30.74 3.03 -0.87
C ASP A 373 -31.94 3.84 -0.32
N ASP A 374 -33.08 3.76 -1.02
CA ASP A 374 -34.38 4.38 -0.68
C ASP A 374 -34.90 4.04 0.73
N GLU A 375 -34.26 3.11 1.46
CA GLU A 375 -34.60 2.76 2.84
C GLU A 375 -34.32 3.88 3.87
N LEU A 376 -33.49 4.87 3.55
CA LEU A 376 -33.29 6.03 4.44
C LEU A 376 -34.44 7.05 4.38
N VAL A 377 -35.24 7.04 3.32
CA VAL A 377 -36.48 7.84 3.21
C VAL A 377 -37.61 7.19 4.02
N VAL A 378 -37.63 5.86 4.11
CA VAL A 378 -38.69 5.09 4.79
C VAL A 378 -38.57 5.14 6.32
N TYR A 379 -37.39 5.41 6.88
CA TYR A 379 -37.20 5.47 8.35
C TYR A 379 -37.38 6.84 9.00
N GLY A 380 -37.97 7.83 8.31
CA GLY A 380 -38.55 8.99 8.98
C GLY A 380 -37.58 9.77 9.86
N VAL A 381 -36.30 9.89 9.46
CA VAL A 381 -35.46 10.99 9.95
C VAL A 381 -35.96 12.25 9.25
N SER A 382 -37.16 12.67 9.64
CA SER A 382 -37.57 14.05 9.50
C SER A 382 -36.43 14.87 10.05
N ARG A 383 -36.03 15.85 9.27
CA ARG A 383 -35.20 16.97 9.68
C ARG A 383 -36.03 17.81 10.67
N GLU A 384 -36.52 17.20 11.75
CA GLU A 384 -37.06 17.91 12.88
C GLU A 384 -35.85 18.51 13.58
N SER A 385 -35.66 19.78 13.27
CA SER A 385 -35.11 20.75 14.19
C SER A 385 -35.84 20.60 15.54
N THR A 386 -35.40 19.67 16.39
CA THR A 386 -35.49 19.88 17.83
C THR A 386 -34.49 20.98 18.16
N PHE A 387 -34.89 22.19 17.79
CA PHE A 387 -34.72 23.35 18.66
C PHE A 387 -35.45 22.95 19.93
N VAL A 388 -34.74 22.29 20.85
CA VAL A 388 -35.12 22.27 22.25
C VAL A 388 -34.97 23.73 22.64
N GLY A 389 -36.06 24.48 22.46
CA GLY A 389 -36.26 25.72 23.15
C GLY A 389 -36.10 25.38 24.61
N ASP A 390 -35.02 25.88 25.19
CA ASP A 390 -34.76 25.86 26.61
C ASP A 390 -35.85 26.72 27.24
N GLY A 391 -37.02 26.12 27.42
CA GLY A 391 -38.16 26.68 28.13
C GLY A 391 -37.83 26.69 29.61
N SER A 392 -36.90 27.56 29.98
CA SER A 392 -36.72 27.97 31.36
C SER A 392 -38.01 28.68 31.78
N PRO A 393 -38.76 28.17 32.78
CA PRO A 393 -39.86 28.92 33.35
C PRO A 393 -39.27 30.14 34.05
N LEU A 394 -39.54 31.33 33.52
CA LEU A 394 -39.32 32.59 34.21
C LEU A 394 -40.14 32.59 35.50
N LEU A 395 -39.47 32.30 36.62
CA LEU A 395 -39.98 32.54 37.97
C LEU A 395 -40.14 34.06 38.15
N HIS A 396 -41.38 34.53 38.05
CA HIS A 396 -41.79 35.85 38.52
C HIS A 396 -41.66 35.88 40.06
N GLY A 397 -40.57 36.46 40.56
CA GLY A 397 -40.44 36.86 41.95
C GLY A 397 -41.29 38.10 42.21
N SER A 398 -42.38 37.92 42.95
CA SER A 398 -43.16 38.98 43.58
C SER A 398 -42.40 39.48 44.81
N ALA A 399 -41.98 40.75 44.80
CA ALA A 399 -41.53 41.44 46.00
C ALA A 399 -42.68 42.28 46.55
N ARG A 400 -43.24 41.85 47.68
CA ARG A 400 -43.90 42.69 48.69
C ARG A 400 -42.93 42.82 49.86
N GLY A 401 -42.73 44.05 50.32
CA GLY A 401 -41.89 44.42 51.46
C GLY A 401 -41.62 45.90 51.42
#